data_AF-A0A1F9ASD3-F1
#
_entry.id   AF-A0A1F9ASD3-F1
#
_cell.length_a   1.000
_cell.length_b   1.000
_cell.length_c   1.000
_cell.angle_alpha   90.00
_cell.angle_beta   90.00
_cell.angle_gamma   90.00
#
_symmetry.space_group_name_H-M   'P 1'
#
loop_
_entity.id
_entity.type
_entity.pdbx_description
1 polymer ?
#
loop_
_entity_poly.entity_id
_entity_poly.type
_entity_poly.pdbx_seq_one_letter_code
_entity_poly.pdbx_strand_id
1 'polypeptide(L)'
;MVALAFVFLGNELLRYLGITASDFMIAGGVLLFALSLSDLLTMEKARQQFDLESLGAVPLGVPLLVGPAVLTTSILLINEHGMVVTTLALILNILIAGLLFRLAPRIIRLLGKAGSKAVSKLASLLLAAIGVMMVRKGLLLLLGPLP
;
A
#
# COMPACT_ATOMS: atom_id res chain seq x y z
N MET A 1 -0.43 7.60 -11.86
CA MET A 1 -0.36 9.07 -11.76
C MET A 1 -0.05 9.52 -10.35
N VAL A 2 -0.90 9.22 -9.35
CA VAL A 2 -0.61 9.59 -7.94
C VAL A 2 0.71 8.98 -7.43
N ALA A 3 1.06 7.76 -7.85
CA ALA A 3 2.34 7.13 -7.52
C ALA A 3 3.58 7.94 -7.93
N LEU A 4 3.58 8.46 -9.16
CA LEU A 4 4.68 9.26 -9.68
C LEU A 4 4.76 10.57 -8.91
N ALA A 5 3.63 11.27 -8.73
CA ALA A 5 3.58 12.49 -7.95
C ALA A 5 4.08 12.29 -6.52
N PHE A 6 3.74 11.17 -5.87
CA PHE A 6 4.17 10.88 -4.50
C PHE A 6 5.65 10.49 -4.40
N VAL A 7 6.21 9.82 -5.41
CA VAL A 7 7.66 9.54 -5.43
C VAL A 7 8.47 10.84 -5.63
N PHE A 8 8.02 11.74 -6.50
CA PHE A 8 8.70 13.00 -6.75
C PHE A 8 8.50 14.03 -5.62
N LEU A 9 7.28 14.15 -5.08
CA LEU A 9 6.90 15.18 -4.12
C LEU A 9 6.97 14.71 -2.66
N GLY A 10 6.72 13.41 -2.43
CA GLY A 10 6.63 12.84 -1.09
C GLY A 10 7.97 12.82 -0.37
N ASN A 11 9.09 12.63 -1.07
CA ASN A 11 10.41 12.67 -0.44
C ASN A 11 10.74 14.06 0.12
N GLU A 12 10.44 15.13 -0.64
CA GLU A 12 10.65 16.50 -0.19
C GLU A 12 9.69 16.89 0.94
N LEU A 13 8.43 16.44 0.87
CA LEU A 13 7.44 16.66 1.93
C LEU A 13 7.85 15.98 3.24
N LEU A 14 8.28 14.72 3.19
CA LEU A 14 8.74 13.97 4.36
C LEU A 14 9.96 14.64 5.01
N ARG A 15 10.91 15.11 4.19
CA ARG A 15 12.07 15.89 4.66
C ARG A 15 11.65 17.18 5.36
N TYR A 16 10.68 17.91 4.81
CA TYR A 16 10.18 19.16 5.41
C TYR A 16 9.50 18.92 6.77
N LEU A 17 8.79 17.81 6.92
CA LEU A 17 8.12 17.41 8.16
C LEU A 17 9.06 16.74 9.18
N GLY A 18 10.33 16.48 8.81
CA GLY A 18 11.27 15.75 9.65
C GLY A 18 10.93 14.27 9.85
N ILE A 19 10.11 13.69 8.98
CA ILE A 19 9.67 12.29 9.05
C ILE A 19 10.60 11.43 8.19
N THR A 20 11.16 10.36 8.75
CA THR A 20 12.04 9.46 8.01
C THR A 20 11.24 8.42 7.21
N ALA A 21 11.91 7.80 6.23
CA ALA A 21 11.34 6.65 5.53
C ALA A 21 10.94 5.52 6.51
N SER A 22 11.71 5.33 7.57
CA SER A 22 11.46 4.31 8.60
C SER A 22 10.19 4.60 9.41
N ASP A 23 9.99 5.86 9.81
CA ASP A 23 8.76 6.29 10.51
C ASP A 23 7.53 6.06 9.63
N PHE A 24 7.65 6.41 8.34
CA PHE A 24 6.57 6.22 7.38
C PHE A 24 6.26 4.73 7.12
N MET A 25 7.27 3.86 7.11
CA MET A 25 7.10 2.40 7.01
C MET A 25 6.35 1.82 8.20
N ILE A 26 6.66 2.27 9.42
CA ILE A 26 5.97 1.82 10.64
C ILE A 26 4.52 2.27 10.63
N ALA A 27 4.27 3.58 10.41
CA ALA A 27 2.93 4.13 10.39
C ALA A 27 2.04 3.48 9.33
N GLY A 28 2.55 3.34 8.09
CA GLY A 28 1.79 2.70 7.03
C GLY A 28 1.64 1.19 7.22
N GLY A 29 2.62 0.51 7.83
CA GLY A 29 2.51 -0.90 8.20
C GLY A 29 1.41 -1.15 9.23
N VAL A 30 1.33 -0.31 10.28
CA VAL A 30 0.26 -0.34 11.29
C VAL A 30 -1.10 -0.08 10.63
N LEU A 31 -1.19 0.89 9.73
CA LEU A 31 -2.44 1.23 9.05
C LEU A 31 -2.92 0.10 8.12
N LEU A 32 -2.03 -0.51 7.34
CA LEU A 32 -2.35 -1.68 6.50
C LEU A 32 -2.82 -2.87 7.35
N PHE A 33 -2.14 -3.11 8.48
CA PHE A 33 -2.56 -4.15 9.42
C PHE A 33 -3.95 -3.86 9.98
N ALA A 34 -4.23 -2.63 10.43
CA ALA A 34 -5.55 -2.24 10.93
C ALA A 34 -6.66 -2.40 9.87
N LEU A 35 -6.40 -1.99 8.62
CA LEU A 35 -7.34 -2.14 7.49
C LEU A 35 -7.60 -3.61 7.15
N SER A 36 -6.56 -4.42 7.15
CA SER A 36 -6.71 -5.86 6.91
C SER A 36 -7.47 -6.56 8.04
N LEU A 37 -7.22 -6.15 9.29
CA LEU A 37 -7.88 -6.72 10.46
C LEU A 37 -9.35 -6.33 10.48
N SER A 38 -9.69 -5.07 10.17
CA SER A 38 -11.09 -4.65 10.06
C SER A 38 -11.83 -5.42 8.96
N ASP A 39 -11.20 -5.64 7.81
CA ASP A 39 -11.80 -6.44 6.73
C ASP A 39 -11.93 -7.92 7.10
N LEU A 40 -10.95 -8.52 7.79
CA LEU A 40 -11.00 -9.91 8.26
C LEU A 40 -12.10 -10.13 9.31
N LEU A 41 -12.18 -9.24 10.31
CA LEU A 41 -13.14 -9.32 11.42
C LEU A 41 -14.57 -8.94 11.03
N THR A 42 -14.74 -8.15 9.97
CA THR A 42 -16.07 -7.83 9.45
C THR A 42 -16.67 -9.05 8.76
N MET A 43 -17.48 -9.82 9.50
CA MET A 43 -18.44 -10.77 8.95
C MET A 43 -19.69 -9.99 8.49
N GLU A 44 -19.70 -9.61 7.22
CA GLU A 44 -20.90 -9.46 6.39
C GLU A 44 -21.99 -8.42 6.77
N LYS A 45 -21.80 -7.53 7.75
CA LYS A 45 -22.83 -6.50 8.09
C LYS A 45 -22.40 -5.02 8.16
N ALA A 46 -21.15 -4.66 7.86
CA ALA A 46 -20.70 -3.26 8.00
C ALA A 46 -20.24 -2.60 6.69
N ARG A 47 -20.60 -3.12 5.51
CA ARG A 47 -20.32 -2.40 4.25
C ARG A 47 -21.21 -1.17 4.04
N GLN A 48 -22.16 -0.92 4.95
CA GLN A 48 -23.08 0.22 4.94
C GLN A 48 -22.87 1.23 6.07
N GLN A 49 -21.86 1.06 6.94
CA GLN A 49 -21.60 2.00 8.05
C GLN A 49 -20.12 2.40 8.22
N PHE A 50 -19.28 2.12 7.22
CA PHE A 50 -18.17 3.03 6.97
C PHE A 50 -18.75 4.20 6.19
N ASP A 51 -19.37 5.09 6.94
CA ASP A 51 -19.78 6.40 6.48
C ASP A 51 -18.51 7.10 5.97
N LEU A 52 -18.27 6.98 4.66
CA LEU A 52 -17.20 7.67 3.96
C LEU A 52 -17.34 9.20 4.10
N GLU A 53 -18.46 9.68 4.65
CA GLU A 53 -18.70 11.06 5.05
C GLU A 53 -18.17 11.41 6.46
N SER A 54 -18.02 10.45 7.40
CA SER A 54 -17.55 10.76 8.77
C SER A 54 -16.04 10.58 8.98
N LEU A 55 -15.41 9.71 8.21
CA LEU A 55 -13.98 9.80 7.90
C LEU A 55 -13.85 10.77 6.74
N GLY A 56 -13.99 12.06 7.03
CA GLY A 56 -13.95 13.14 6.05
C GLY A 56 -12.95 12.82 4.96
N ALA A 57 -13.41 12.88 3.70
CA ALA A 57 -12.78 12.43 2.46
C ALA A 57 -11.27 12.68 2.31
N VAL A 58 -10.45 12.08 3.18
CA VAL A 58 -9.03 11.97 2.99
C VAL A 58 -8.91 10.72 2.14
N PRO A 59 -8.52 10.84 0.85
CA PRO A 59 -8.22 9.68 0.05
C PRO A 59 -6.99 9.06 0.71
N LEU A 60 -7.17 8.19 1.71
CA LEU A 60 -6.09 7.50 2.41
C LEU A 60 -5.76 6.20 1.70
N GLY A 61 -6.75 5.58 1.06
CA GLY A 61 -6.55 4.36 0.28
C GLY A 61 -5.59 4.55 -0.90
N VAL A 62 -5.61 5.72 -1.55
CA VAL A 62 -4.71 6.01 -2.68
C VAL A 62 -3.26 6.26 -2.21
N PRO A 63 -2.97 7.11 -1.22
CA PRO A 63 -1.67 7.23 -0.56
C PRO A 63 -1.18 5.93 0.07
N LEU A 64 -2.05 5.05 0.60
CA LEU A 64 -1.65 3.73 1.10
C LEU A 64 -1.27 2.76 -0.03
N LEU A 65 -2.06 2.73 -1.11
CA LEU A 65 -1.77 1.93 -2.32
C LEU A 65 -0.47 2.36 -2.99
N VAL A 66 -0.24 3.66 -3.03
CA VAL A 66 1.00 4.31 -3.47
C VAL A 66 2.08 4.30 -2.37
N GLY A 67 1.77 3.75 -1.20
CA GLY A 67 2.32 4.20 0.07
C GLY A 67 3.75 3.84 0.40
N PRO A 68 4.08 3.68 1.70
CA PRO A 68 5.45 3.56 2.16
C PRO A 68 6.19 2.42 1.47
N ALA A 69 5.51 1.32 1.15
CA ALA A 69 6.11 0.20 0.42
C ALA A 69 6.60 0.63 -0.98
N VAL A 70 5.76 1.28 -1.79
CA VAL A 70 6.14 1.74 -3.13
C VAL A 70 7.20 2.85 -3.02
N LEU A 71 7.09 3.75 -2.04
CA LEU A 71 8.09 4.80 -1.80
C LEU A 71 9.45 4.20 -1.44
N THR A 72 9.54 3.36 -0.40
CA THR A 72 10.79 2.72 0.04
C THR A 72 11.39 1.87 -1.07
N THR A 73 10.59 1.07 -1.76
CA THR A 73 11.05 0.27 -2.89
C THR A 73 11.54 1.16 -4.04
N SER A 74 10.82 2.24 -4.36
CA SER A 74 11.26 3.17 -5.42
C SER A 74 12.58 3.84 -5.05
N ILE A 75 12.78 4.29 -3.80
CA ILE A 75 14.04 4.88 -3.35
C ILE A 75 15.19 3.87 -3.45
N LEU A 76 14.98 2.63 -2.99
CA LEU A 76 15.98 1.57 -3.10
C LEU A 76 16.36 1.29 -4.56
N LEU A 77 15.36 1.13 -5.43
CA LEU A 77 15.61 0.88 -6.86
C LEU A 77 16.28 2.08 -7.56
N ILE A 78 15.92 3.32 -7.19
CA ILE A 78 16.59 4.51 -7.72
C ILE A 78 18.07 4.50 -7.33
N ASN A 79 18.39 4.14 -6.09
CA ASN A 79 19.77 4.08 -5.60
C ASN A 79 20.58 2.96 -6.25
N GLU A 80 19.98 1.79 -6.50
CA GLU A 80 20.68 0.64 -7.12
C GLU A 80 20.75 0.71 -8.65
N HIS A 81 19.68 1.13 -9.33
CA HIS A 81 19.51 0.97 -10.77
C HIS A 81 19.34 2.31 -11.53
N GLY A 82 19.32 3.43 -10.80
CA GLY A 82 19.13 4.76 -11.36
C GLY A 82 17.67 5.14 -11.62
N MET A 83 17.44 6.45 -11.77
CA MET A 83 16.11 7.05 -11.84
C MET A 83 15.31 6.64 -13.10
N VAL A 84 15.99 6.54 -14.25
CA VAL A 84 15.34 6.24 -15.54
C VAL A 84 14.77 4.82 -15.55
N VAL A 85 15.56 3.83 -15.14
CA VAL A 85 15.15 2.42 -15.10
C VAL A 85 14.00 2.22 -14.11
N THR A 86 14.11 2.83 -12.93
CA THR A 86 13.08 2.70 -11.88
C THR A 86 11.76 3.34 -12.30
N THR A 87 11.80 4.50 -12.95
CA THR A 87 10.58 5.18 -13.44
C THR A 87 9.91 4.37 -14.53
N LEU A 88 10.68 3.77 -15.46
CA LEU A 88 10.13 2.92 -16.50
C LEU A 88 9.47 1.66 -15.92
N ALA A 89 10.12 1.02 -14.95
CA ALA A 89 9.58 -0.13 -14.23
C ALA A 89 8.28 0.21 -13.48
N LEU A 90 8.23 1.38 -12.83
CA LEU A 90 7.03 1.86 -12.15
C LEU A 90 5.88 2.12 -13.12
N ILE A 91 6.14 2.73 -14.28
CA ILE A 91 5.13 2.93 -15.34
C ILE A 91 4.59 1.59 -15.82
N LEU A 92 5.47 0.62 -16.08
CA LEU A 92 5.08 -0.71 -16.53
C LEU A 92 4.23 -1.44 -15.48
N ASN A 93 4.60 -1.33 -14.20
CA ASN A 93 3.82 -1.88 -13.09
C ASN A 93 2.39 -1.29 -13.05
N ILE A 94 2.26 0.03 -13.19
CA ILE A 94 0.96 0.71 -13.23
C ILE A 94 0.11 0.23 -14.42
N LEU A 95 0.73 0.02 -15.59
CA LEU A 95 0.05 -0.50 -16.78
C LEU A 95 -0.46 -1.94 -16.55
N ILE A 96 0.37 -2.81 -15.96
CA ILE A 96 -0.02 -4.19 -15.63
C ILE A 96 -1.17 -4.20 -14.62
N ALA A 97 -1.10 -3.39 -13.57
CA ALA A 97 -2.18 -3.25 -12.58
C ALA A 97 -3.48 -2.75 -13.24
N GLY A 98 -3.38 -1.77 -14.14
CA GLY A 98 -4.52 -1.26 -14.90
C GLY A 98 -5.15 -2.33 -15.81
N LEU A 99 -4.35 -3.17 -16.44
CA LEU A 99 -4.83 -4.29 -17.23
C LEU A 99 -5.55 -5.33 -16.35
N LEU A 100 -4.94 -5.71 -15.22
CA LEU A 100 -5.55 -6.63 -14.25
C LEU A 100 -6.92 -6.12 -13.76
N PHE A 101 -7.05 -4.83 -13.48
CA PHE A 101 -8.34 -4.25 -13.10
C PHE A 101 -9.38 -4.33 -14.22
N ARG A 102 -8.99 -4.19 -15.50
CA ARG A 102 -9.92 -4.43 -16.62
C ARG A 102 -10.38 -5.89 -16.71
N LEU A 103 -9.55 -6.84 -16.31
CA LEU A 103 -9.88 -8.27 -16.27
C LEU A 103 -10.62 -8.68 -14.99
N ALA A 104 -10.56 -7.88 -13.92
CA ALA A 104 -11.19 -8.19 -12.64
C ALA A 104 -12.68 -8.56 -12.73
N PRO A 105 -13.54 -7.88 -13.52
CA PRO A 105 -14.95 -8.28 -13.67
C PRO A 105 -15.15 -9.66 -14.31
N ARG A 106 -14.21 -10.11 -15.14
CA ARG A 106 -14.23 -11.47 -15.71
C ARG A 106 -13.77 -12.49 -14.67
N ILE A 107 -12.71 -12.18 -13.93
CA ILE A 107 -12.18 -13.03 -12.85
C ILE A 107 -13.24 -13.25 -11.77
N ILE A 108 -13.92 -12.19 -11.34
CA ILE A 108 -15.01 -12.24 -10.34
C ILE A 108 -16.17 -13.11 -10.84
N ARG A 109 -16.52 -13.01 -12.14
CA ARG A 109 -17.55 -13.87 -12.74
C ARG A 109 -17.16 -15.34 -12.77
N LEU A 110 -15.90 -15.66 -13.03
CA LEU A 110 -15.39 -17.04 -13.03
C LEU A 110 -15.35 -17.64 -11.61
N LEU A 111 -14.93 -16.87 -10.62
CA LEU A 111 -14.84 -17.32 -9.21
C LEU A 111 -16.21 -17.43 -8.52
N GLY A 112 -17.22 -16.72 -9.02
CA GLY A 112 -18.51 -16.58 -8.36
C GLY A 112 -18.42 -15.86 -7.01
N LYS A 113 -19.55 -15.80 -6.29
CA LYS A 113 -19.64 -15.06 -5.01
C LYS A 113 -18.77 -15.69 -3.91
N ALA A 114 -18.82 -17.02 -3.77
CA ALA A 114 -18.07 -17.73 -2.74
C ALA A 114 -16.56 -17.67 -2.96
N GLY A 115 -16.10 -17.92 -4.20
CA GLY A 115 -14.68 -17.84 -4.56
C GLY A 115 -14.13 -16.42 -4.41
N SER A 116 -14.90 -15.40 -4.83
CA SER A 116 -14.49 -14.00 -4.66
C SER A 116 -14.37 -13.60 -3.18
N LYS A 117 -15.26 -14.10 -2.32
CA LYS A 117 -15.18 -13.86 -0.86
C LYS A 117 -13.94 -14.53 -0.26
N ALA A 118 -13.63 -15.75 -0.65
CA ALA A 118 -12.43 -16.46 -0.21
C ALA A 118 -11.15 -15.73 -0.64
N VAL A 119 -11.06 -15.33 -1.92
CA VAL A 119 -9.92 -14.58 -2.46
C VAL A 119 -9.76 -13.23 -1.76
N SER A 120 -10.86 -12.52 -1.50
CA SER A 120 -10.82 -11.25 -0.75
C SER A 120 -10.26 -11.46 0.66
N LYS A 121 -10.70 -12.49 1.39
CA LYS A 121 -10.18 -12.79 2.73
C LYS A 121 -8.70 -13.19 2.70
N LEU A 122 -8.27 -13.93 1.68
CA LEU A 122 -6.85 -14.25 1.48
C LEU A 122 -6.02 -12.99 1.20
N ALA A 123 -6.52 -12.09 0.35
CA ALA A 123 -5.85 -10.81 0.08
C ALA A 123 -5.69 -9.97 1.36
N SER A 124 -6.72 -9.93 2.20
CA SER A 124 -6.66 -9.23 3.50
C SER A 124 -5.66 -9.89 4.45
N LEU A 125 -5.61 -11.23 4.50
CA LEU A 125 -4.59 -11.93 5.29
C LEU A 125 -3.16 -11.60 4.80
N LEU A 126 -2.93 -11.55 3.49
CA LEU A 126 -1.65 -11.13 2.91
C LEU A 126 -1.33 -9.68 3.24
N LEU A 127 -2.32 -8.79 3.19
CA LEU A 127 -2.16 -7.38 3.54
C LEU A 127 -1.76 -7.20 5.01
N ALA A 128 -2.32 -8.00 5.91
CA ALA A 128 -1.92 -8.05 7.32
C ALA A 128 -0.45 -8.42 7.46
N ALA A 129 -0.02 -9.49 6.76
CA ALA A 129 1.36 -9.93 6.77
C ALA A 129 2.31 -8.87 6.19
N ILE A 130 1.91 -8.16 5.13
CA ILE A 130 2.67 -7.03 4.57
C ILE A 130 2.78 -5.89 5.60
N GLY A 131 1.70 -5.57 6.30
CA GLY A 131 1.70 -4.56 7.37
C GLY A 131 2.73 -4.89 8.46
N VAL A 132 2.70 -6.12 8.98
CA VAL A 132 3.68 -6.61 9.98
C VAL A 132 5.10 -6.57 9.43
N MET A 133 5.31 -7.00 8.18
CA MET A 133 6.62 -6.93 7.52
C MET A 133 7.15 -5.50 7.46
N MET A 134 6.31 -4.53 7.12
CA MET A 134 6.69 -3.12 7.03
C MET A 134 7.07 -2.55 8.40
N VAL A 135 6.28 -2.83 9.43
CA VAL A 135 6.62 -2.46 10.82
C VAL A 135 7.96 -3.06 11.21
N ARG A 136 8.17 -4.36 10.98
CA ARG A 136 9.44 -5.03 11.28
C ARG A 136 10.62 -4.37 10.56
N LYS A 137 10.50 -4.11 9.25
CA LYS A 137 11.57 -3.47 8.46
C LYS A 137 11.85 -2.03 8.93
N GLY A 138 10.80 -1.25 9.20
CA GLY A 138 10.94 0.11 9.72
C GLY A 138 11.62 0.14 11.09
N LEU A 139 11.24 -0.77 12.00
CA LEU A 139 11.91 -0.93 13.30
C LEU A 139 13.38 -1.33 13.15
N LEU A 140 13.71 -2.27 12.26
CA LEU A 140 15.10 -2.66 12.01
C LEU A 140 15.94 -1.50 11.47
N LEU A 141 15.37 -0.67 10.60
CA LEU A 141 16.05 0.53 10.08
C LEU A 141 16.21 1.63 11.13
N LEU A 142 15.30 1.72 12.12
CA LEU A 142 15.45 2.63 13.25
C LEU A 142 16.47 2.12 14.28
N LEU A 143 16.53 0.79 14.49
CA LEU A 143 17.29 0.15 15.55
C LEU A 143 18.67 -0.39 15.11
N GLY A 144 19.01 -0.36 13.82
CA GLY A 144 20.27 -0.91 13.32
C GLY A 144 20.99 -0.02 12.30
N PRO A 145 22.34 0.00 12.31
CA PRO A 145 23.22 0.10 13.47
C PRO A 145 23.56 1.57 13.77
N LEU A 146 23.54 1.95 15.06
CA LEU A 146 24.47 2.98 15.56
C LEU A 146 25.91 2.52 15.22
N PRO A 147 26.85 3.44 14.94
CA PRO A 147 28.16 3.15 14.34
C PRO A 147 28.90 1.94 14.91
#